data_AF-A0A8J5BN86-F1
#
_entry.id   AF-A0A8J5BN86-F1
#
_cell.length_a   1.000
_cell.length_b   1.000
_cell.length_c   1.000
_cell.angle_alpha   90.00
_cell.angle_beta   90.00
_cell.angle_gamma   90.00
#
_symmetry.space_group_name_H-M   'P 1'
#
loop_
_entity.id
_entity.type
_entity.pdbx_description
1 polymer ?
#
loop_
_entity_poly.entity_id
_entity_poly.type
_entity_poly.pdbx_seq_one_letter_code
_entity_poly.pdbx_strand_id
1 'polypeptide(L)'
;NKTRDPSIVDMTEKAIQILKKNPNGFFLFVEDDGRIDHGHHAGIAKLALTETVMFDRAIRRASQLTKDSETLTIVTADHSHVFTFGGNTPRGNPIFGLAPKNADDRLPFTSILYANGPGYVHVNGTRANVSAVDYFDEEYMQQAAVPLDAETHGGEDVAIYAKGPMAHLFHGVKEQHYIAHTYNVDQQMPDSAGTATAYLCGVKANYGTLGLSAAARRGQCTTAKGNEVKSVLHRARAAGKSVGIVTTTRVQHASPGANYAHIAERDWYGDAELPASALSEGCTDIAYQLVHNTDINVILGGGRVYMLPEGTADPEYPTTFGSRKDKTNLIDEWLKNKKNAHYVWNKTQLNNVDEKNTDYLMGLFEPKDTRYELDRNQETDPSLTEMMEKAIKILSKNPNGFYLFVEDKIDHGHHASEAKYALHEAVEFDRAIARAAELTSELDTMTVVTADHSHVFSFGGNSPRGNPVL
;
A
#
# COMPACT_ATOMS: atom_id res chain seq x y z
N ASN A 1 1.30 0.93 -46.56
CA ASN A 1 1.40 0.18 -47.83
C ASN A 1 1.98 -1.20 -47.54
N LYS A 2 1.21 -2.29 -47.73
CA LYS A 2 1.60 -3.65 -47.31
C LYS A 2 2.90 -4.19 -47.95
N THR A 3 3.39 -3.58 -49.03
CA THR A 3 4.64 -4.00 -49.69
C THR A 3 5.85 -3.15 -49.30
N ARG A 4 5.66 -2.06 -48.54
CA ARG A 4 6.75 -1.14 -48.13
C ARG A 4 6.93 -1.06 -46.61
N ASP A 5 5.85 -1.19 -45.85
CA ASP A 5 5.86 -0.97 -44.41
C ASP A 5 5.68 -2.30 -43.68
N PRO A 6 6.59 -2.70 -42.77
CA PRO A 6 6.43 -3.91 -41.98
C PRO A 6 5.26 -3.76 -41.00
N SER A 7 4.51 -4.83 -40.78
CA SER A 7 3.49 -4.83 -39.73
C SER A 7 4.13 -4.93 -38.34
N ILE A 8 3.38 -4.55 -37.29
CA ILE A 8 3.79 -4.79 -35.90
C ILE A 8 4.09 -6.28 -35.61
N VAL A 9 3.42 -7.18 -36.33
CA VAL A 9 3.70 -8.62 -36.28
C VAL A 9 5.10 -8.92 -36.82
N ASP A 10 5.45 -8.37 -37.99
CA ASP A 10 6.77 -8.56 -38.62
C ASP A 10 7.88 -7.98 -37.75
N MET A 11 7.66 -6.79 -37.18
CA MET A 11 8.60 -6.11 -36.29
C MET A 11 8.80 -6.90 -34.99
N THR A 12 7.73 -7.35 -34.36
CA THR A 12 7.76 -8.16 -33.12
C THR A 12 8.51 -9.47 -33.36
N GLU A 13 8.21 -10.18 -34.45
CA GLU A 13 8.91 -11.40 -34.81
C GLU A 13 10.42 -11.14 -34.99
N LYS A 14 10.77 -10.10 -35.74
CA LYS A 14 12.17 -9.79 -36.02
C LYS A 14 12.94 -9.42 -34.76
N ALA A 15 12.33 -8.63 -33.88
CA ALA A 15 12.90 -8.26 -32.59
C ALA A 15 13.17 -9.51 -31.73
N ILE A 16 12.20 -10.40 -31.59
CA ILE A 16 12.34 -11.64 -30.81
C ILE A 16 13.45 -12.54 -31.39
N GLN A 17 13.51 -12.70 -32.72
CA GLN A 17 14.55 -13.51 -33.38
C GLN A 17 15.98 -12.99 -33.12
N ILE A 18 16.15 -11.68 -32.99
CA ILE A 18 17.44 -11.06 -32.69
C ILE A 18 17.75 -11.17 -31.19
N LEU A 19 16.80 -10.80 -30.33
CA LEU A 19 16.97 -10.75 -28.88
C LEU A 19 17.19 -12.13 -28.25
N LYS A 20 16.54 -13.18 -28.79
CA LYS A 20 16.71 -14.57 -28.33
C LYS A 20 18.14 -15.10 -28.45
N LYS A 21 19.03 -14.43 -29.18
CA LYS A 21 20.44 -14.82 -29.28
C LYS A 21 21.21 -14.55 -27.99
N ASN A 22 20.70 -13.71 -27.10
CA ASN A 22 21.33 -13.46 -25.80
C ASN A 22 21.06 -14.63 -24.84
N PRO A 23 22.09 -15.35 -24.37
CA PRO A 23 21.89 -16.48 -23.45
C PRO A 23 21.35 -16.07 -22.07
N ASN A 24 21.45 -14.79 -21.71
CA ASN A 24 20.94 -14.27 -20.43
C ASN A 24 19.47 -13.80 -20.51
N GLY A 25 18.78 -14.07 -21.63
CA GLY A 25 17.42 -13.60 -21.86
C GLY A 25 17.35 -12.18 -22.43
N PHE A 26 16.13 -11.62 -22.47
CA PHE A 26 15.87 -10.29 -23.03
C PHE A 26 14.63 -9.64 -22.43
N PHE A 27 14.56 -8.33 -22.56
CA PHE A 27 13.36 -7.52 -22.40
C PHE A 27 12.94 -6.97 -23.76
N LEU A 28 11.65 -6.99 -24.06
CA LEU A 28 11.10 -6.44 -25.29
C LEU A 28 9.79 -5.71 -24.96
N PHE A 29 9.77 -4.41 -25.26
CA PHE A 29 8.57 -3.58 -25.21
C PHE A 29 8.03 -3.42 -26.64
N VAL A 30 6.73 -3.62 -26.82
CA VAL A 30 6.05 -3.54 -28.12
C VAL A 30 4.81 -2.68 -27.93
N GLU A 31 4.68 -1.65 -28.76
CA GLU A 31 3.57 -0.70 -28.75
C GLU A 31 3.06 -0.51 -30.18
N ASP A 32 1.77 -0.33 -30.34
CA ASP A 32 1.06 -0.22 -31.62
C ASP A 32 1.19 1.15 -32.32
N ASP A 33 2.32 1.85 -32.16
CA ASP A 33 2.54 3.19 -32.75
C ASP A 33 1.40 4.20 -32.41
N GLY A 34 0.70 3.97 -31.29
CA GLY A 34 -0.50 4.73 -30.89
C GLY A 34 -1.70 4.61 -31.85
N ARG A 35 -1.74 3.65 -32.77
CA ARG A 35 -2.76 3.62 -33.85
C ARG A 35 -4.16 3.30 -33.36
N ILE A 36 -4.30 2.47 -32.32
CA ILE A 36 -5.57 2.24 -31.63
C ILE A 36 -6.11 3.56 -31.05
N ASP A 37 -5.26 4.31 -30.34
CA ASP A 37 -5.58 5.63 -29.75
C ASP A 37 -5.92 6.67 -30.83
N HIS A 38 -5.13 6.78 -31.89
CA HIS A 38 -5.43 7.67 -33.03
C HIS A 38 -6.79 7.36 -33.69
N GLY A 39 -7.12 6.07 -33.84
CA GLY A 39 -8.41 5.64 -34.36
C GLY A 39 -9.58 6.06 -33.47
N HIS A 40 -9.41 5.98 -32.15
CA HIS A 40 -10.40 6.44 -31.18
C HIS A 40 -10.53 7.97 -31.16
N HIS A 41 -9.42 8.72 -31.13
CA HIS A 41 -9.43 10.18 -31.23
C HIS A 41 -10.14 10.70 -32.49
N ALA A 42 -9.95 10.02 -33.63
CA ALA A 42 -10.64 10.34 -34.87
C ALA A 42 -12.13 9.95 -34.87
N GLY A 43 -12.62 9.24 -33.84
CA GLY A 43 -13.98 8.71 -33.77
C GLY A 43 -14.25 7.60 -34.78
N ILE A 44 -13.22 6.90 -35.28
CA ILE A 44 -13.31 5.86 -36.32
C ILE A 44 -12.99 4.49 -35.71
N ALA A 45 -14.00 3.86 -35.11
CA ALA A 45 -13.92 2.56 -34.45
C ALA A 45 -13.41 1.44 -35.37
N LYS A 46 -13.67 1.52 -36.68
CA LYS A 46 -13.17 0.51 -37.61
C LYS A 46 -11.65 0.51 -37.69
N LEU A 47 -11.01 1.67 -37.62
CA LEU A 47 -9.55 1.78 -37.53
C LEU A 47 -9.06 1.25 -36.17
N ALA A 48 -9.59 1.77 -35.06
CA ALA A 48 -9.17 1.38 -33.71
C ALA A 48 -9.28 -0.14 -33.47
N LEU A 49 -10.41 -0.76 -33.84
CA LEU A 49 -10.61 -2.20 -33.67
C LEU A 49 -9.79 -3.05 -34.65
N THR A 50 -9.50 -2.54 -35.86
CA THR A 50 -8.63 -3.25 -36.81
C THR A 50 -7.19 -3.28 -36.30
N GLU A 51 -6.70 -2.18 -35.75
CA GLU A 51 -5.37 -2.10 -35.14
C GLU A 51 -5.29 -2.94 -33.85
N THR A 52 -6.36 -2.96 -33.04
CA THR A 52 -6.47 -3.89 -31.90
C THR A 52 -6.31 -5.36 -32.33
N VAL A 53 -6.92 -5.75 -33.47
CA VAL A 53 -6.74 -7.09 -34.05
C VAL A 53 -5.32 -7.31 -34.55
N MET A 54 -4.65 -6.30 -35.07
CA MET A 54 -3.24 -6.38 -35.48
C MET A 54 -2.31 -6.55 -34.27
N PHE A 55 -2.57 -5.84 -33.17
CA PHE A 55 -1.86 -6.00 -31.92
C PHE A 55 -2.05 -7.40 -31.31
N ASP A 56 -3.28 -7.95 -31.30
CA ASP A 56 -3.54 -9.35 -30.90
C ASP A 56 -2.71 -10.35 -31.72
N ARG A 57 -2.59 -10.13 -33.04
CA ARG A 57 -1.76 -10.98 -33.90
C ARG A 57 -0.28 -10.88 -33.53
N ALA A 58 0.21 -9.71 -33.11
CA ALA A 58 1.58 -9.54 -32.65
C ALA A 58 1.83 -10.27 -31.33
N ILE A 59 0.91 -10.16 -30.37
CA ILE A 59 0.93 -10.91 -29.10
C ILE A 59 0.95 -12.42 -29.36
N ARG A 60 0.07 -12.89 -30.25
CA ARG A 60 0.03 -14.30 -30.67
C ARG A 60 1.34 -14.73 -31.31
N ARG A 61 1.92 -13.89 -32.18
CA ARG A 61 3.19 -14.19 -32.83
C ARG A 61 4.34 -14.26 -31.83
N ALA A 62 4.39 -13.34 -30.87
CA ALA A 62 5.34 -13.37 -29.77
C ALA A 62 5.23 -14.68 -28.98
N SER A 63 3.99 -15.08 -28.63
CA SER A 63 3.71 -16.34 -27.93
C SER A 63 4.13 -17.59 -28.70
N GLN A 64 4.13 -17.58 -30.03
CA GLN A 64 4.59 -18.72 -30.83
C GLN A 64 6.12 -18.82 -30.85
N LEU A 65 6.80 -17.69 -30.65
CA LEU A 65 8.25 -17.61 -30.67
C LEU A 65 8.84 -17.83 -29.28
N THR A 66 8.11 -17.54 -28.20
CA THR A 66 8.52 -17.71 -26.80
C THR A 66 7.91 -18.95 -26.15
N LYS A 67 8.41 -19.32 -24.97
CA LYS A 67 7.84 -20.40 -24.16
C LYS A 67 7.26 -19.81 -22.89
N ASP A 68 5.99 -20.09 -22.62
CA ASP A 68 5.30 -19.58 -21.43
C ASP A 68 5.96 -20.06 -20.11
N SER A 69 6.74 -21.14 -20.11
CA SER A 69 7.50 -21.57 -18.93
C SER A 69 8.76 -20.74 -18.64
N GLU A 70 9.23 -19.95 -19.61
CA GLU A 70 10.51 -19.23 -19.55
C GLU A 70 10.32 -17.72 -19.83
N THR A 71 9.10 -17.26 -20.12
CA THR A 71 8.83 -15.90 -20.59
C THR A 71 7.56 -15.36 -19.94
N LEU A 72 7.69 -14.26 -19.21
CA LEU A 72 6.56 -13.44 -18.75
C LEU A 72 6.13 -12.52 -19.90
N THR A 73 4.85 -12.60 -20.28
CA THR A 73 4.23 -11.70 -21.25
C THR A 73 3.14 -10.91 -20.54
N ILE A 74 3.19 -9.57 -20.63
CA ILE A 74 2.20 -8.66 -20.07
C ILE A 74 1.63 -7.82 -21.22
N VAL A 75 0.31 -7.67 -21.25
CA VAL A 75 -0.43 -6.85 -22.21
C VAL A 75 -1.38 -5.95 -21.44
N THR A 76 -1.25 -4.64 -21.64
CA THR A 76 -2.10 -3.63 -21.01
C THR A 76 -2.30 -2.45 -21.98
N ALA A 77 -3.32 -1.65 -21.72
CA ALA A 77 -3.40 -0.28 -22.23
C ALA A 77 -2.85 0.69 -21.17
N ASP A 78 -2.52 1.91 -21.57
CA ASP A 78 -2.16 3.04 -20.71
C ASP A 78 -3.39 3.88 -20.32
N HIS A 79 -4.36 4.01 -21.22
CA HIS A 79 -5.67 4.61 -20.97
C HIS A 79 -6.80 3.94 -21.75
N SER A 80 -8.03 4.41 -21.50
CA SER A 80 -9.25 4.01 -22.18
C SER A 80 -9.85 5.20 -22.95
N HIS A 81 -11.00 5.03 -23.61
CA HIS A 81 -11.66 6.06 -24.44
C HIS A 81 -13.15 6.08 -24.12
N VAL A 82 -13.86 7.17 -24.38
CA VAL A 82 -15.32 7.28 -24.18
C VAL A 82 -16.12 6.52 -25.25
N PHE A 83 -15.63 5.33 -25.60
CA PHE A 83 -16.09 4.36 -26.57
C PHE A 83 -16.97 3.31 -25.89
N THR A 84 -18.11 2.98 -26.48
CA THR A 84 -19.02 2.00 -25.87
C THR A 84 -19.71 1.10 -26.89
N PHE A 85 -20.00 -0.13 -26.44
CA PHE A 85 -20.90 -1.07 -27.12
C PHE A 85 -22.28 -1.04 -26.46
N GLY A 86 -23.32 -0.77 -27.24
CA GLY A 86 -24.69 -0.65 -26.75
C GLY A 86 -25.74 -1.21 -27.71
N GLY A 87 -27.01 -0.91 -27.43
CA GLY A 87 -28.12 -1.19 -28.35
C GLY A 87 -28.76 -2.58 -28.26
N ASN A 88 -28.36 -3.43 -27.30
CA ASN A 88 -28.92 -4.79 -27.10
C ASN A 88 -28.89 -5.65 -28.38
N THR A 89 -27.76 -5.63 -29.09
CA THR A 89 -27.62 -6.30 -30.38
C THR A 89 -27.52 -7.83 -30.21
N PRO A 90 -28.23 -8.63 -31.04
CA PRO A 90 -28.18 -10.09 -30.93
C PRO A 90 -26.81 -10.63 -31.39
N ARG A 91 -26.39 -11.75 -30.82
CA ARG A 91 -25.18 -12.47 -31.26
C ARG A 91 -25.27 -12.79 -32.76
N GLY A 92 -24.22 -12.47 -33.51
CA GLY A 92 -24.16 -12.62 -34.97
C GLY A 92 -24.44 -11.33 -35.74
N ASN A 93 -24.88 -10.25 -35.08
CA ASN A 93 -24.91 -8.93 -35.68
C ASN A 93 -23.46 -8.44 -35.96
N PRO A 94 -23.18 -7.80 -37.10
CA PRO A 94 -21.90 -7.13 -37.31
C PRO A 94 -21.62 -6.11 -36.22
N ILE A 95 -20.38 -6.03 -35.74
CA ILE A 95 -20.00 -5.12 -34.65
C ILE A 95 -20.17 -3.64 -35.05
N PHE A 96 -20.00 -3.33 -36.33
CA PHE A 96 -20.27 -2.02 -36.95
C PHE A 96 -21.72 -1.86 -37.40
N GLY A 97 -22.56 -2.88 -37.20
CA GLY A 97 -23.94 -2.91 -37.64
C GLY A 97 -24.87 -2.07 -36.76
N LEU A 98 -26.08 -1.86 -37.27
CA LEU A 98 -27.14 -1.16 -36.55
C LEU A 98 -27.65 -1.95 -35.35
N ALA A 99 -28.13 -1.22 -34.34
CA ALA A 99 -28.91 -1.77 -33.25
C ALA A 99 -30.28 -2.25 -33.77
N PRO A 100 -30.86 -3.33 -33.18
CA PRO A 100 -32.12 -3.93 -33.65
C PRO A 100 -33.36 -3.06 -33.40
N LYS A 101 -33.28 -2.08 -32.49
CA LYS A 101 -34.36 -1.14 -32.18
C LYS A 101 -33.91 0.27 -32.50
N ASN A 102 -34.82 1.07 -33.08
CA ASN A 102 -34.61 2.50 -33.20
C ASN A 102 -34.64 3.16 -31.81
N ALA A 103 -33.96 4.29 -31.68
CA ALA A 103 -34.07 5.13 -30.49
C ALA A 103 -35.44 5.86 -30.46
N ASP A 104 -35.73 6.57 -29.37
CA ASP A 104 -37.03 7.24 -29.17
C ASP A 104 -37.33 8.33 -30.20
N ASP A 105 -36.29 8.89 -30.84
CA ASP A 105 -36.38 9.80 -31.99
C ASP A 105 -36.75 9.09 -33.31
N ARG A 106 -36.99 7.78 -33.25
CA ARG A 106 -37.32 6.87 -34.36
C ARG A 106 -36.19 6.70 -35.38
N LEU A 107 -34.97 7.16 -35.09
CA LEU A 107 -33.80 6.98 -35.96
C LEU A 107 -32.96 5.76 -35.54
N PRO A 108 -32.35 5.04 -36.50
CA PRO A 108 -31.44 3.96 -36.21
C PRO A 108 -30.09 4.48 -35.68
N PHE A 109 -29.34 3.63 -34.99
CA PHE A 109 -27.99 3.92 -34.49
C PHE A 109 -27.12 2.66 -34.56
N THR A 110 -25.81 2.81 -34.61
CA THR A 110 -24.85 1.70 -34.60
C THR A 110 -24.72 1.07 -33.22
N SER A 111 -24.25 -0.18 -33.18
CA SER A 111 -23.93 -0.87 -31.92
C SER A 111 -22.79 -0.19 -31.15
N ILE A 112 -21.97 0.60 -31.85
CA ILE A 112 -20.85 1.36 -31.31
C ILE A 112 -21.20 2.84 -31.31
N LEU A 113 -20.87 3.53 -30.21
CA LEU A 113 -21.01 4.97 -30.04
C LEU A 113 -19.80 5.54 -29.29
N TYR A 114 -19.58 6.84 -29.43
CA TYR A 114 -18.70 7.62 -28.56
C TYR A 114 -19.51 8.64 -27.75
N ALA A 115 -19.06 8.98 -26.54
CA ALA A 115 -19.73 10.03 -25.76
C ALA A 115 -19.45 11.43 -26.35
N ASN A 116 -18.23 11.68 -26.82
CA ASN A 116 -17.84 12.93 -27.48
C ASN A 116 -16.94 12.66 -28.71
N GLY A 117 -16.69 13.68 -29.53
CA GLY A 117 -15.75 13.58 -30.64
C GLY A 117 -16.29 14.07 -32.00
N PRO A 118 -15.52 13.85 -33.08
CA PRO A 118 -15.77 14.44 -34.40
C PRO A 118 -16.98 13.85 -35.14
N GLY A 119 -17.47 12.68 -34.72
CA GLY A 119 -18.66 12.04 -35.30
C GLY A 119 -20.00 12.68 -34.91
N TYR A 120 -19.99 13.80 -34.18
CA TYR A 120 -21.18 14.59 -33.91
C TYR A 120 -21.67 15.31 -35.17
N VAL A 121 -22.84 14.94 -35.69
CA VAL A 121 -23.45 15.59 -36.86
C VAL A 121 -24.91 15.91 -36.58
N HIS A 122 -25.27 17.19 -36.65
CA HIS A 122 -26.65 17.68 -36.57
C HIS A 122 -27.19 18.08 -37.94
N VAL A 123 -28.39 17.59 -38.25
CA VAL A 123 -29.17 17.96 -39.43
C VAL A 123 -30.53 18.46 -38.95
N ASN A 124 -30.83 19.74 -39.19
CA ASN A 124 -32.09 20.37 -38.81
C ASN A 124 -32.47 20.21 -37.31
N GLY A 125 -31.49 20.31 -36.41
CA GLY A 125 -31.71 20.25 -34.96
C GLY A 125 -31.87 18.85 -34.37
N THR A 126 -31.66 17.79 -35.17
CA THR A 126 -31.57 16.40 -34.71
C THR A 126 -30.28 15.75 -35.20
N ARG A 127 -29.91 14.59 -34.65
CA ARG A 127 -28.79 13.78 -35.18
C ARG A 127 -29.09 13.26 -36.58
N ALA A 128 -28.04 13.08 -37.38
CA ALA A 128 -28.15 12.48 -38.71
C ALA A 128 -28.70 11.03 -38.67
N ASN A 129 -29.46 10.65 -39.70
CA ASN A 129 -29.93 9.27 -39.87
C ASN A 129 -28.77 8.39 -40.40
N VAL A 130 -28.30 7.44 -39.59
CA VAL A 130 -27.19 6.55 -39.95
C VAL A 130 -27.47 5.71 -41.20
N SER A 131 -28.73 5.34 -41.46
CA SER A 131 -29.08 4.58 -42.68
C SER A 131 -29.01 5.41 -43.96
N ALA A 132 -28.78 6.73 -43.87
CA ALA A 132 -28.58 7.60 -45.03
C ALA A 132 -27.11 7.68 -45.48
N VAL A 133 -26.19 7.10 -44.73
CA VAL A 133 -24.75 7.05 -45.05
C VAL A 133 -24.26 5.60 -45.10
N ASP A 134 -23.11 5.38 -45.74
CA ASP A 134 -22.44 4.09 -45.68
C ASP A 134 -21.68 3.97 -44.35
N TYR A 135 -22.37 3.48 -43.32
CA TYR A 135 -21.80 3.27 -41.99
C TYR A 135 -20.84 2.06 -41.94
N PHE A 136 -20.63 1.34 -43.06
CA PHE A 136 -19.60 0.31 -43.19
C PHE A 136 -18.30 0.83 -43.81
N ASP A 137 -18.26 2.10 -44.22
CA ASP A 137 -17.06 2.75 -44.76
C ASP A 137 -15.86 2.65 -43.80
N GLU A 138 -14.65 2.60 -44.34
CA GLU A 138 -13.41 2.50 -43.54
C GLU A 138 -13.15 3.72 -42.66
N GLU A 139 -13.63 4.89 -43.07
CA GLU A 139 -13.45 6.17 -42.41
C GLU A 139 -14.75 6.67 -41.75
N TYR A 140 -15.75 5.79 -41.59
CA TYR A 140 -17.00 6.17 -40.92
C TYR A 140 -16.74 6.56 -39.46
N MET A 141 -17.00 7.84 -39.16
CA MET A 141 -17.00 8.37 -37.79
C MET A 141 -18.30 7.98 -37.07
N GLN A 142 -18.20 7.27 -35.94
CA GLN A 142 -19.39 6.85 -35.19
C GLN A 142 -20.07 8.04 -34.54
N GLN A 143 -21.39 7.93 -34.36
CA GLN A 143 -22.17 9.00 -33.75
C GLN A 143 -21.64 9.32 -32.35
N ALA A 144 -21.45 10.61 -32.08
CA ALA A 144 -21.06 11.15 -30.78
C ALA A 144 -22.15 12.07 -30.21
N ALA A 145 -22.26 12.15 -28.88
CA ALA A 145 -23.27 12.98 -28.21
C ALA A 145 -22.80 14.44 -28.01
N VAL A 146 -21.51 14.67 -27.82
CA VAL A 146 -20.91 16.01 -27.61
C VAL A 146 -19.92 16.32 -28.75
N PRO A 147 -20.02 17.50 -29.40
CA PRO A 147 -19.13 17.86 -30.50
C PRO A 147 -17.73 18.23 -30.01
N LEU A 148 -16.71 17.55 -30.53
CA LEU A 148 -15.30 17.93 -30.40
C LEU A 148 -14.57 17.64 -31.72
N ASP A 149 -13.42 18.25 -31.94
CA ASP A 149 -12.54 17.98 -33.08
C ASP A 149 -11.76 16.67 -32.93
N ALA A 150 -11.54 16.22 -31.69
CA ALA A 150 -11.04 14.90 -31.33
C ALA A 150 -11.81 14.34 -30.12
N GLU A 151 -11.94 13.02 -30.07
CA GLU A 151 -12.52 12.32 -28.92
C GLU A 151 -11.57 12.34 -27.70
N THR A 152 -12.09 12.20 -26.48
CA THR A 152 -11.29 12.24 -25.23
C THR A 152 -11.09 10.87 -24.60
N HIS A 153 -10.01 10.71 -23.83
CA HIS A 153 -9.78 9.51 -23.01
C HIS A 153 -10.89 9.26 -21.98
N GLY A 154 -11.11 7.98 -21.69
CA GLY A 154 -12.01 7.44 -20.67
C GLY A 154 -11.37 7.46 -19.28
N GLY A 155 -12.20 7.37 -18.25
CA GLY A 155 -11.77 7.35 -16.85
C GLY A 155 -11.87 5.97 -16.20
N GLU A 156 -12.26 4.96 -16.98
CA GLU A 156 -12.37 3.58 -16.54
C GLU A 156 -11.03 2.86 -16.47
N ASP A 157 -10.96 1.88 -15.59
CA ASP A 157 -9.78 1.03 -15.45
C ASP A 157 -9.49 0.24 -16.73
N VAL A 158 -8.20 0.15 -17.06
CA VAL A 158 -7.69 -0.68 -18.15
C VAL A 158 -7.37 -2.09 -17.67
N ALA A 159 -7.64 -3.09 -18.51
CA ALA A 159 -7.36 -4.48 -18.19
C ALA A 159 -5.87 -4.80 -18.38
N ILE A 160 -5.28 -5.50 -17.40
CA ILE A 160 -3.94 -6.10 -17.51
C ILE A 160 -4.09 -7.61 -17.71
N TYR A 161 -3.54 -8.13 -18.80
CA TYR A 161 -3.47 -9.55 -19.09
C TYR A 161 -2.01 -10.02 -18.98
N ALA A 162 -1.75 -11.04 -18.16
CA ALA A 162 -0.41 -11.63 -18.08
C ALA A 162 -0.44 -13.15 -18.20
N LYS A 163 0.66 -13.71 -18.71
CA LYS A 163 0.92 -15.15 -18.73
C LYS A 163 2.41 -15.45 -18.62
N GLY A 164 2.73 -16.65 -18.12
CA GLY A 164 4.08 -17.13 -17.91
C GLY A 164 4.57 -17.02 -16.46
N PRO A 165 5.88 -17.08 -16.19
CA PRO A 165 6.41 -17.03 -14.83
C PRO A 165 6.00 -15.72 -14.17
N MET A 166 5.56 -15.79 -12.91
CA MET A 166 5.06 -14.64 -12.15
C MET A 166 3.80 -13.97 -12.71
N ALA A 167 3.10 -14.53 -13.70
CA ALA A 167 1.86 -13.93 -14.22
C ALA A 167 0.74 -13.78 -13.16
N HIS A 168 0.78 -14.57 -12.08
CA HIS A 168 -0.11 -14.45 -10.94
C HIS A 168 0.03 -13.11 -10.20
N LEU A 169 1.08 -12.32 -10.45
CA LEU A 169 1.21 -10.93 -10.00
C LEU A 169 0.19 -9.97 -10.62
N PHE A 170 -0.33 -10.34 -11.79
CA PHE A 170 -1.19 -9.51 -12.62
C PHE A 170 -2.55 -10.19 -12.76
N HIS A 171 -3.40 -10.02 -11.74
CA HIS A 171 -4.76 -10.54 -11.75
C HIS A 171 -5.79 -9.40 -11.59
N GLY A 172 -6.77 -9.35 -12.51
CA GLY A 172 -7.96 -8.48 -12.42
C GLY A 172 -7.73 -6.99 -12.73
N VAL A 173 -8.71 -6.18 -12.35
CA VAL A 173 -8.58 -4.72 -12.24
C VAL A 173 -7.72 -4.44 -11.01
N LYS A 174 -6.56 -3.82 -11.20
CA LYS A 174 -5.67 -3.43 -10.08
C LYS A 174 -6.17 -2.11 -9.47
N GLU A 175 -7.33 -2.15 -8.81
CA GLU A 175 -7.65 -1.18 -7.75
C GLU A 175 -6.99 -1.68 -6.45
N GLN A 176 -5.92 -1.03 -6.00
CA GLN A 176 -5.33 -1.26 -4.66
C GLN A 176 -5.68 -0.15 -3.66
N HIS A 177 -6.71 0.66 -3.92
CA HIS A 177 -7.12 1.72 -3.01
C HIS A 177 -8.46 1.39 -2.36
N TYR A 178 -8.43 0.65 -1.25
CA TYR A 178 -9.51 0.75 -0.28
C TYR A 178 -9.34 2.08 0.47
N ILE A 179 -10.28 3.02 0.31
CA ILE A 179 -10.29 4.26 1.09
C ILE A 179 -10.78 3.91 2.50
N ALA A 180 -9.87 3.81 3.45
CA ALA A 180 -10.21 3.56 4.84
C ALA A 180 -10.95 4.77 5.45
N HIS A 181 -12.14 4.56 6.01
CA HIS A 181 -12.85 5.59 6.78
C HIS A 181 -12.32 5.63 8.22
N THR A 182 -11.50 6.63 8.54
CA THR A 182 -10.66 6.64 9.76
C THR A 182 -11.34 7.16 11.02
N TYR A 183 -12.55 7.72 10.95
CA TYR A 183 -13.27 8.27 12.13
C TYR A 183 -13.25 7.31 13.34
N ASN A 184 -12.96 7.82 14.54
CA ASN A 184 -13.19 7.08 15.79
C ASN A 184 -14.68 7.07 16.12
N VAL A 185 -15.12 6.22 17.07
CA VAL A 185 -16.54 6.15 17.43
C VAL A 185 -17.07 7.49 17.94
N ASP A 186 -16.24 8.24 18.66
CA ASP A 186 -16.57 9.50 19.31
C ASP A 186 -16.00 10.75 18.63
N GLN A 187 -15.11 10.61 17.63
CA GLN A 187 -14.51 11.73 16.90
C GLN A 187 -14.42 11.52 15.37
N GLN A 188 -14.78 12.56 14.62
CA GLN A 188 -14.69 12.57 13.16
C GLN A 188 -13.23 12.63 12.68
N MET A 189 -12.41 13.45 13.33
CA MET A 189 -10.96 13.47 13.18
C MET A 189 -10.38 12.56 14.27
N PRO A 190 -9.87 11.39 13.92
CA PRO A 190 -9.43 10.41 14.92
C PRO A 190 -8.08 10.79 15.53
N ASP A 191 -7.65 10.02 16.53
CA ASP A 191 -6.24 9.90 16.92
C ASP A 191 -5.66 8.53 16.59
N SER A 192 -4.34 8.41 16.67
CA SER A 192 -3.59 7.17 16.45
C SER A 192 -4.03 6.01 17.35
N ALA A 193 -4.50 6.27 18.58
CA ALA A 193 -4.89 5.19 19.50
C ALA A 193 -6.20 4.51 19.08
N GLY A 194 -7.23 5.30 18.81
CA GLY A 194 -8.52 4.76 18.38
C GLY A 194 -8.44 4.09 17.01
N THR A 195 -7.64 4.63 16.08
CA THR A 195 -7.41 4.03 14.75
C THR A 195 -6.55 2.77 14.82
N ALA A 196 -5.49 2.75 15.64
CA ALA A 196 -4.68 1.54 15.86
C ALA A 196 -5.51 0.39 16.41
N THR A 197 -6.43 0.66 17.35
CA THR A 197 -7.38 -0.35 17.80
C THR A 197 -8.25 -0.86 16.64
N ALA A 198 -8.65 0.01 15.71
CA ALA A 198 -9.43 -0.38 14.55
C ALA A 198 -8.64 -1.31 13.59
N TYR A 199 -7.46 -0.90 13.11
CA TYR A 199 -6.74 -1.68 12.10
C TYR A 199 -5.93 -2.86 12.68
N LEU A 200 -5.62 -2.87 13.99
CA LEU A 200 -4.91 -3.97 14.65
C LEU A 200 -5.83 -4.94 15.37
N CYS A 201 -6.97 -4.49 15.91
CA CYS A 201 -7.91 -5.36 16.64
C CYS A 201 -9.19 -5.65 15.86
N GLY A 202 -9.51 -4.87 14.83
CA GLY A 202 -10.72 -5.02 14.02
C GLY A 202 -11.97 -4.40 14.66
N VAL A 203 -11.80 -3.48 15.63
CA VAL A 203 -12.89 -2.82 16.35
C VAL A 203 -12.60 -1.32 16.45
N LYS A 204 -13.51 -0.47 15.97
CA LYS A 204 -13.38 0.98 16.19
C LYS A 204 -13.52 1.30 17.68
N ALA A 205 -12.66 2.19 18.17
CA ALA A 205 -12.59 2.60 19.56
C ALA A 205 -12.81 4.11 19.71
N ASN A 206 -12.78 4.57 20.97
CA ASN A 206 -12.85 5.98 21.30
C ASN A 206 -11.46 6.62 21.24
N TYR A 207 -11.41 7.91 20.97
CA TYR A 207 -10.21 8.73 20.95
C TYR A 207 -9.37 8.51 22.23
N GLY A 208 -8.06 8.28 22.06
CA GLY A 208 -7.11 8.16 23.16
C GLY A 208 -7.17 6.84 23.95
N THR A 209 -7.99 5.87 23.53
CA THR A 209 -8.04 4.52 24.12
C THR A 209 -7.32 3.50 23.24
N LEU A 210 -6.59 2.57 23.84
CA LEU A 210 -5.77 1.56 23.15
C LEU A 210 -6.25 0.16 23.48
N GLY A 211 -6.55 -0.64 22.45
CA GLY A 211 -6.90 -2.06 22.63
C GLY A 211 -8.20 -2.27 23.42
N LEU A 212 -9.08 -1.26 23.47
CA LEU A 212 -10.36 -1.31 24.15
C LEU A 212 -11.52 -1.03 23.17
N SER A 213 -12.66 -1.66 23.36
CA SER A 213 -13.88 -1.30 22.64
C SER A 213 -14.38 0.11 23.04
N ALA A 214 -15.26 0.69 22.23
CA ALA A 214 -15.86 2.00 22.51
C ALA A 214 -16.78 2.06 23.75
N ALA A 215 -16.96 0.94 24.47
CA ALA A 215 -17.58 0.96 25.79
C ALA A 215 -16.65 1.54 26.87
N ALA A 216 -15.32 1.46 26.69
CA ALA A 216 -14.36 2.13 27.57
C ALA A 216 -14.42 3.65 27.41
N ARG A 217 -13.98 4.37 28.43
CA ARG A 217 -13.95 5.84 28.48
C ARG A 217 -12.53 6.32 28.74
N ARG A 218 -12.11 7.32 27.96
CA ARG A 218 -10.76 7.88 28.06
C ARG A 218 -10.45 8.34 29.48
N GLY A 219 -9.28 7.95 30.00
CA GLY A 219 -8.81 8.30 31.35
C GLY A 219 -9.53 7.58 32.51
N GLN A 220 -10.53 6.72 32.23
CA GLN A 220 -11.27 6.00 33.28
C GLN A 220 -10.83 4.53 33.34
N CYS A 221 -9.86 4.23 34.20
CA CYS A 221 -9.28 2.90 34.34
C CYS A 221 -10.33 1.80 34.61
N THR A 222 -11.28 2.06 35.52
CA THR A 222 -12.42 1.16 35.81
C THR A 222 -13.21 0.69 34.58
N THR A 223 -13.19 1.44 33.47
CA THR A 223 -13.92 1.07 32.24
C THR A 223 -13.10 0.21 31.27
N ALA A 224 -11.81 -0.03 31.53
CA ALA A 224 -10.97 -0.87 30.69
C ALA A 224 -11.34 -2.35 30.83
N LYS A 225 -11.57 -2.80 32.07
CA LYS A 225 -11.84 -4.20 32.38
C LYS A 225 -13.14 -4.69 31.74
N GLY A 226 -13.05 -5.79 30.99
CA GLY A 226 -14.18 -6.39 30.26
C GLY A 226 -14.42 -5.78 28.88
N ASN A 227 -13.69 -4.74 28.50
CA ASN A 227 -13.78 -4.07 27.20
C ASN A 227 -12.54 -4.29 26.33
N GLU A 228 -11.62 -5.17 26.73
CA GLU A 228 -10.40 -5.51 26.01
C GLU A 228 -10.70 -6.18 24.65
N VAL A 229 -10.03 -5.73 23.59
CA VAL A 229 -10.14 -6.32 22.25
C VAL A 229 -8.78 -6.85 21.80
N LYS A 230 -8.74 -8.12 21.39
CA LYS A 230 -7.48 -8.80 21.05
C LYS A 230 -6.97 -8.41 19.66
N SER A 231 -5.71 -7.99 19.60
CA SER A 231 -5.03 -7.64 18.35
C SER A 231 -4.82 -8.85 17.42
N VAL A 232 -4.51 -8.58 16.16
CA VAL A 232 -3.99 -9.60 15.21
C VAL A 232 -2.67 -10.17 15.73
N LEU A 233 -1.78 -9.34 16.30
CA LEU A 233 -0.53 -9.80 16.88
C LEU A 233 -0.76 -10.86 17.98
N HIS A 234 -1.66 -10.59 18.92
CA HIS A 234 -2.00 -11.55 19.99
C HIS A 234 -2.57 -12.85 19.42
N ARG A 235 -3.45 -12.74 18.42
CA ARG A 235 -4.05 -13.91 17.73
C ARG A 235 -3.02 -14.71 16.95
N ALA A 236 -2.08 -14.06 16.27
CA ALA A 236 -0.99 -14.70 15.55
C ALA A 236 -0.08 -15.46 16.52
N ARG A 237 0.27 -14.85 17.66
CA ARG A 237 1.05 -15.53 18.70
C ARG A 237 0.32 -16.74 19.27
N ALA A 238 -0.98 -16.60 19.56
CA ALA A 238 -1.81 -17.71 20.04
C ALA A 238 -1.94 -18.85 19.01
N ALA A 239 -1.82 -18.55 17.72
CA ALA A 239 -1.79 -19.54 16.63
C ALA A 239 -0.39 -20.16 16.40
N GLY A 240 0.59 -19.89 17.26
CA GLY A 240 1.95 -20.45 17.17
C GLY A 240 2.87 -19.76 16.18
N LYS A 241 2.48 -18.60 15.64
CA LYS A 241 3.34 -17.75 14.82
C LYS A 241 4.33 -16.96 15.68
N SER A 242 5.45 -16.57 15.10
CA SER A 242 6.32 -15.56 15.71
C SER A 242 5.73 -14.18 15.49
N VAL A 243 5.99 -13.24 16.40
CA VAL A 243 5.44 -11.89 16.27
C VAL A 243 6.47 -10.81 16.56
N GLY A 244 6.38 -9.68 15.86
CA GLY A 244 7.29 -8.56 16.07
C GLY A 244 6.67 -7.19 15.83
N ILE A 245 7.32 -6.19 16.43
CA ILE A 245 6.99 -4.76 16.35
C ILE A 245 8.28 -4.02 16.01
N VAL A 246 8.22 -3.18 14.99
CA VAL A 246 9.29 -2.29 14.57
C VAL A 246 8.69 -0.89 14.39
N THR A 247 9.27 0.14 15.00
CA THR A 247 8.78 1.51 14.87
C THR A 247 9.90 2.53 15.03
N THR A 248 9.77 3.71 14.42
CA THR A 248 10.63 4.89 14.70
C THR A 248 10.11 5.74 15.87
N THR A 249 8.97 5.37 16.48
CA THR A 249 8.50 5.95 17.75
C THR A 249 9.03 5.16 18.95
N ARG A 250 8.70 5.62 20.16
CA ARG A 250 8.81 4.78 21.36
C ARG A 250 7.92 3.53 21.19
N VAL A 251 8.40 2.34 21.55
CA VAL A 251 7.61 1.10 21.38
C VAL A 251 6.32 1.07 22.22
N GLN A 252 6.19 1.99 23.18
CA GLN A 252 5.01 2.26 24.01
C GLN A 252 4.05 3.29 23.40
N HIS A 253 4.32 3.82 22.20
CA HIS A 253 3.43 4.77 21.53
C HIS A 253 2.09 4.11 21.17
N ALA A 254 1.12 4.90 20.74
CA ALA A 254 -0.24 4.43 20.49
C ALA A 254 -0.32 3.28 19.47
N SER A 255 0.24 3.46 18.27
CA SER A 255 0.20 2.45 17.21
C SER A 255 0.87 1.13 17.59
N PRO A 256 2.13 1.09 18.08
CA PRO A 256 2.72 -0.16 18.53
C PRO A 256 1.99 -0.69 19.77
N GLY A 257 1.59 0.19 20.69
CA GLY A 257 0.88 -0.13 21.92
C GLY A 257 -0.40 -0.92 21.69
N ALA A 258 -1.23 -0.56 20.70
CA ALA A 258 -2.47 -1.27 20.38
C ALA A 258 -2.25 -2.73 19.91
N ASN A 259 -1.01 -3.14 19.57
CA ASN A 259 -0.72 -4.55 19.30
C ASN A 259 -0.76 -5.42 20.57
N TYR A 260 -0.54 -4.85 21.76
CA TYR A 260 -0.33 -5.64 22.99
C TYR A 260 -0.98 -5.08 24.24
N ALA A 261 -1.26 -3.77 24.30
CA ALA A 261 -1.80 -3.09 25.47
C ALA A 261 -3.33 -2.91 25.40
N HIS A 262 -3.94 -2.89 26.58
CA HIS A 262 -5.33 -2.56 26.83
C HIS A 262 -5.35 -1.43 27.87
N ILE A 263 -5.54 -0.19 27.43
CA ILE A 263 -5.42 0.97 28.32
C ILE A 263 -6.39 2.10 27.95
N ALA A 264 -6.95 2.74 28.98
CA ALA A 264 -7.95 3.79 28.83
C ALA A 264 -7.34 5.16 28.48
N GLU A 265 -6.03 5.31 28.51
CA GLU A 265 -5.35 6.56 28.15
C GLU A 265 -3.99 6.22 27.52
N ARG A 266 -3.78 6.69 26.29
CA ARG A 266 -2.57 6.44 25.49
C ARG A 266 -1.30 7.04 26.09
N ASP A 267 -1.44 8.06 26.94
CA ASP A 267 -0.30 8.76 27.55
C ASP A 267 0.27 8.06 28.79
N TRP A 268 -0.31 6.94 29.23
CA TRP A 268 0.20 6.13 30.36
C TRP A 268 1.34 5.20 29.92
N TYR A 269 2.42 5.79 29.39
CA TYR A 269 3.58 5.06 28.83
C TYR A 269 4.30 4.22 29.88
N GLY A 270 4.59 4.80 31.05
CA GLY A 270 5.14 4.14 32.23
C GLY A 270 4.26 4.39 33.46
N ASP A 271 4.64 3.79 34.60
CA ASP A 271 3.94 3.96 35.87
C ASP A 271 4.00 5.40 36.40
N ALA A 272 4.99 6.18 35.94
CA ALA A 272 5.14 7.58 36.29
C ALA A 272 3.99 8.46 35.78
N GLU A 273 3.40 8.11 34.62
CA GLU A 273 2.31 8.83 33.97
C GLU A 273 0.91 8.37 34.43
N LEU A 274 0.82 7.23 35.13
CA LEU A 274 -0.44 6.76 35.70
C LEU A 274 -0.89 7.66 36.87
N PRO A 275 -2.14 8.18 36.88
CA PRO A 275 -2.67 8.85 38.05
C PRO A 275 -2.84 7.84 39.19
N ALA A 276 -2.70 8.32 40.43
CA ALA A 276 -2.79 7.47 41.63
C ALA A 276 -4.12 6.68 41.70
N SER A 277 -5.22 7.25 41.19
CA SER A 277 -6.51 6.57 41.08
C SER A 277 -6.43 5.35 40.16
N ALA A 278 -5.88 5.51 38.94
CA ALA A 278 -5.75 4.41 37.99
C ALA A 278 -4.85 3.28 38.51
N LEU A 279 -3.75 3.63 39.20
CA LEU A 279 -2.89 2.64 39.85
C LEU A 279 -3.65 1.86 40.95
N SER A 280 -4.44 2.56 41.77
CA SER A 280 -5.26 1.94 42.82
C SER A 280 -6.42 1.08 42.26
N GLU A 281 -6.92 1.41 41.07
CA GLU A 281 -7.95 0.68 40.34
C GLU A 281 -7.38 -0.55 39.59
N GLY A 282 -6.05 -0.71 39.58
CA GLY A 282 -5.36 -1.88 39.02
C GLY A 282 -5.00 -1.74 37.54
N CYS A 283 -5.00 -0.54 36.97
CA CYS A 283 -4.42 -0.34 35.63
C CYS A 283 -2.91 -0.41 35.68
N THR A 284 -2.35 -1.04 34.65
CA THR A 284 -0.91 -1.15 34.42
C THR A 284 -0.51 -0.33 33.20
N ASP A 285 0.68 0.25 33.24
CA ASP A 285 1.21 1.10 32.18
C ASP A 285 1.55 0.32 30.90
N ILE A 286 1.71 1.02 29.79
CA ILE A 286 1.96 0.41 28.47
C ILE A 286 3.28 -0.37 28.48
N ALA A 287 4.34 0.16 29.09
CA ALA A 287 5.64 -0.52 29.18
C ALA A 287 5.54 -1.85 29.95
N TYR A 288 4.80 -1.88 31.06
CA TYR A 288 4.51 -3.11 31.79
C TYR A 288 3.76 -4.12 30.92
N GLN A 289 2.70 -3.66 30.23
CA GLN A 289 1.89 -4.50 29.34
C GLN A 289 2.69 -5.06 28.15
N LEU A 290 3.70 -4.35 27.64
CA LEU A 290 4.60 -4.83 26.59
C LEU A 290 5.33 -6.12 26.99
N VAL A 291 5.75 -6.22 28.26
CA VAL A 291 6.50 -7.37 28.77
C VAL A 291 5.57 -8.53 29.17
N HIS A 292 4.35 -8.21 29.63
CA HIS A 292 3.49 -9.17 30.32
C HIS A 292 2.29 -9.69 29.53
N ASN A 293 1.72 -8.92 28.59
CA ASN A 293 0.45 -9.31 27.97
C ASN A 293 0.61 -10.36 26.88
N THR A 294 1.57 -10.16 25.97
CA THR A 294 1.80 -11.05 24.84
C THR A 294 3.29 -11.32 24.68
N ASP A 295 3.63 -12.56 24.42
CA ASP A 295 5.00 -12.99 24.17
C ASP A 295 5.47 -12.57 22.77
N ILE A 296 6.22 -11.47 22.68
CA ILE A 296 6.71 -10.87 21.44
C ILE A 296 8.17 -11.27 21.18
N ASN A 297 8.46 -11.79 19.98
CA ASN A 297 9.79 -12.22 19.59
C ASN A 297 10.73 -11.06 19.29
N VAL A 298 10.27 -10.05 18.55
CA VAL A 298 11.11 -8.91 18.15
C VAL A 298 10.44 -7.59 18.51
N ILE A 299 11.12 -6.74 19.26
CA ILE A 299 10.67 -5.40 19.66
C ILE A 299 11.78 -4.42 19.29
N LEU A 300 11.59 -3.58 18.29
CA LEU A 300 12.59 -2.61 17.83
C LEU A 300 11.97 -1.21 17.74
N GLY A 301 12.64 -0.22 18.34
CA GLY A 301 12.23 1.18 18.28
C GLY A 301 12.91 2.01 19.35
N GLY A 302 12.26 3.06 19.83
CA GLY A 302 12.72 3.85 20.97
C GLY A 302 12.04 3.47 22.29
N GLY A 303 12.23 4.27 23.35
CA GLY A 303 11.42 4.21 24.57
C GLY A 303 12.12 3.65 25.82
N ARG A 304 13.46 3.76 25.90
CA ARG A 304 14.23 3.26 27.06
C ARG A 304 13.80 3.87 28.40
N VAL A 305 13.44 5.16 28.45
CA VAL A 305 13.11 5.84 29.73
C VAL A 305 11.94 5.16 30.46
N TYR A 306 11.00 4.55 29.74
CA TYR A 306 9.82 3.91 30.33
C TYR A 306 10.09 2.49 30.86
N MET A 307 11.25 1.93 30.54
CA MET A 307 11.64 0.56 30.90
C MET A 307 12.58 0.49 32.10
N LEU A 308 13.19 1.62 32.47
CA LEU A 308 14.27 1.70 33.46
C LEU A 308 13.78 2.37 34.76
N PRO A 309 14.27 1.90 35.93
CA PRO A 309 14.02 2.56 37.22
C PRO A 309 14.43 4.03 37.23
N GLU A 310 13.71 4.84 37.99
CA GLU A 310 14.06 6.23 38.26
C GLU A 310 15.51 6.35 38.77
N GLY A 311 16.28 7.25 38.14
CA GLY A 311 17.69 7.47 38.45
C GLY A 311 18.69 6.57 37.71
N THR A 312 18.22 5.59 36.93
CA THR A 312 19.10 4.79 36.05
C THR A 312 19.53 5.62 34.85
N ALA A 313 20.83 5.89 34.67
CA ALA A 313 21.35 6.67 33.55
C ALA A 313 21.13 5.95 32.21
N ASP A 314 20.70 6.69 31.19
CA ASP A 314 20.58 6.19 29.82
C ASP A 314 21.96 5.86 29.24
N PRO A 315 22.13 4.72 28.53
CA PRO A 315 23.44 4.27 28.05
C PRO A 315 24.08 5.20 27.00
N GLU A 316 23.28 6.02 26.32
CA GLU A 316 23.74 6.92 25.28
C GLU A 316 23.79 8.38 25.77
N TYR A 317 22.87 8.75 26.66
CA TYR A 317 22.74 10.10 27.20
C TYR A 317 22.85 10.10 28.73
N PRO A 318 24.04 10.26 29.32
CA PRO A 318 24.25 10.13 30.77
C PRO A 318 23.47 11.11 31.65
N THR A 319 22.89 12.16 31.07
CA THR A 319 22.04 13.16 31.74
C THR A 319 20.54 12.87 31.63
N THR A 320 20.15 11.82 30.90
CA THR A 320 18.78 11.31 30.81
C THR A 320 18.66 10.08 31.69
N PHE A 321 17.54 9.96 32.41
CA PHE A 321 17.33 8.89 33.38
C PHE A 321 16.05 8.13 33.09
N GLY A 322 15.99 6.88 33.55
CA GLY A 322 14.76 6.10 33.64
C GLY A 322 13.69 6.84 34.45
N SER A 323 12.43 6.51 34.21
CA SER A 323 11.27 7.18 34.81
C SER A 323 10.48 6.32 35.77
N ARG A 324 10.73 5.00 35.83
CA ARG A 324 9.85 4.09 36.56
C ARG A 324 9.94 4.28 38.08
N LYS A 325 8.81 4.59 38.72
CA LYS A 325 8.72 4.87 40.17
C LYS A 325 8.61 3.58 40.99
N ASP A 326 8.10 2.52 40.38
CA ASP A 326 8.03 1.17 40.96
C ASP A 326 9.40 0.47 41.11
N LYS A 327 10.48 1.10 40.60
CA LYS A 327 11.87 0.63 40.63
C LYS A 327 12.12 -0.67 39.87
N THR A 328 11.23 -1.04 38.97
CA THR A 328 11.39 -2.23 38.13
C THR A 328 12.26 -1.93 36.91
N ASN A 329 13.11 -2.89 36.53
CA ASN A 329 13.80 -2.87 35.25
C ASN A 329 13.12 -3.88 34.32
N LEU A 330 12.25 -3.38 33.46
CA LEU A 330 11.44 -4.20 32.56
C LEU A 330 12.27 -4.87 31.45
N ILE A 331 13.44 -4.32 31.10
CA ILE A 331 14.38 -4.97 30.16
C ILE A 331 14.95 -6.24 30.82
N ASP A 332 15.42 -6.13 32.06
CA ASP A 332 15.97 -7.28 32.79
C ASP A 332 14.90 -8.35 33.04
N GLU A 333 13.68 -7.93 33.36
CA GLU A 333 12.54 -8.83 33.56
C GLU A 333 12.18 -9.56 32.26
N TRP A 334 12.12 -8.84 31.14
CA TRP A 334 11.90 -9.45 29.84
C TRP A 334 13.01 -10.45 29.49
N LEU A 335 14.29 -10.12 29.70
CA LEU A 335 15.41 -11.02 29.42
C LEU A 335 15.38 -12.30 30.26
N LYS A 336 15.08 -12.19 31.56
CA LYS A 336 15.05 -13.34 32.49
C LYS A 336 14.03 -14.41 32.10
N ASN A 337 12.95 -14.01 31.45
CA ASN A 337 11.83 -14.89 31.12
C ASN A 337 11.96 -15.57 29.74
N LYS A 338 13.10 -15.39 29.05
CA LYS A 338 13.30 -15.85 27.66
C LYS A 338 14.57 -16.67 27.51
N LYS A 339 14.60 -17.49 26.46
CA LYS A 339 15.80 -18.22 26.02
C LYS A 339 16.35 -17.57 24.77
N ASN A 340 17.67 -17.54 24.63
CA ASN A 340 18.36 -16.93 23.47
C ASN A 340 17.88 -15.49 23.19
N ALA A 341 17.71 -14.72 24.27
CA ALA A 341 17.22 -13.35 24.22
C ALA A 341 18.35 -12.34 24.31
N HIS A 342 18.27 -11.30 23.49
CA HIS A 342 19.27 -10.24 23.46
C HIS A 342 18.60 -8.87 23.60
N TYR A 343 19.24 -8.00 24.38
CA TYR A 343 18.92 -6.59 24.44
C TYR A 343 20.04 -5.80 23.75
N VAL A 344 19.65 -4.87 22.88
CA VAL A 344 20.57 -3.97 22.18
C VAL A 344 20.04 -2.53 22.26
N TRP A 345 20.93 -1.55 22.22
CA TRP A 345 20.54 -0.13 22.27
C TRP A 345 21.22 0.73 21.21
N ASN A 346 22.08 0.15 20.37
CA ASN A 346 22.70 0.84 19.24
C ASN A 346 22.83 -0.08 18.01
N LYS A 347 23.12 0.53 16.87
CA LYS A 347 23.28 -0.11 15.56
C LYS A 347 24.39 -1.15 15.52
N THR A 348 25.51 -0.90 16.18
CA THR A 348 26.63 -1.87 16.20
C THR A 348 26.22 -3.16 16.91
N GLN A 349 25.54 -3.06 18.05
CA GLN A 349 24.98 -4.20 18.75
C GLN A 349 23.91 -4.90 17.91
N LEU A 350 23.00 -4.15 17.28
CA LEU A 350 21.97 -4.72 16.38
C LEU A 350 22.60 -5.53 15.24
N ASN A 351 23.65 -5.00 14.60
CA ASN A 351 24.36 -5.65 13.51
C ASN A 351 25.03 -6.94 13.97
N ASN A 352 25.55 -6.98 15.19
CA ASN A 352 26.21 -8.13 15.78
C ASN A 352 25.24 -9.23 16.28
N VAL A 353 23.92 -9.00 16.26
CA VAL A 353 22.94 -10.04 16.57
C VAL A 353 22.95 -11.10 15.49
N ASP A 354 23.26 -12.34 15.88
CA ASP A 354 23.17 -13.53 15.04
C ASP A 354 21.72 -13.99 14.93
N GLU A 355 21.08 -13.66 13.79
CA GLU A 355 19.66 -13.92 13.58
C GLU A 355 19.31 -15.41 13.62
N LYS A 356 20.28 -16.28 13.31
CA LYS A 356 20.05 -17.74 13.31
C LYS A 356 19.83 -18.26 14.72
N ASN A 357 20.60 -17.76 15.68
CA ASN A 357 20.62 -18.26 17.05
C ASN A 357 19.84 -17.39 18.06
N THR A 358 19.37 -16.21 17.66
CA THR A 358 18.53 -15.34 18.51
C THR A 358 17.05 -15.64 18.35
N ASP A 359 16.35 -16.00 19.43
CA ASP A 359 14.90 -16.27 19.41
C ASP A 359 14.07 -15.05 19.83
N TYR A 360 14.67 -14.18 20.64
CA TYR A 360 14.06 -12.95 21.13
C TYR A 360 15.05 -11.78 21.03
N LEU A 361 14.59 -10.66 20.47
CA LEU A 361 15.38 -9.44 20.35
C LEU A 361 14.57 -8.24 20.82
N MET A 362 15.12 -7.50 21.79
CA MET A 362 14.64 -6.17 22.17
C MET A 362 15.72 -5.14 21.84
N GLY A 363 15.40 -4.22 20.93
CA GLY A 363 16.27 -3.13 20.51
C GLY A 363 15.62 -1.79 20.81
N LEU A 364 16.17 -1.06 21.78
CA LEU A 364 15.65 0.27 22.17
C LEU A 364 16.72 1.33 21.92
N PHE A 365 16.59 2.08 20.83
CA PHE A 365 17.66 2.89 20.23
C PHE A 365 17.71 4.34 20.70
N GLU A 366 16.64 4.85 21.29
CA GLU A 366 16.61 6.19 21.89
C GLU A 366 15.84 6.19 23.23
N PRO A 367 16.03 7.17 24.12
CA PRO A 367 15.27 7.27 25.36
C PRO A 367 13.77 7.33 25.08
N LYS A 368 13.34 8.18 24.14
CA LYS A 368 11.94 8.33 23.72
C LYS A 368 11.79 7.84 22.28
N ASP A 369 11.31 8.68 21.39
CA ASP A 369 11.17 8.38 19.97
C ASP A 369 12.56 8.40 19.30
N THR A 370 12.74 7.67 18.19
CA THR A 370 14.04 7.68 17.51
C THR A 370 14.36 9.07 16.92
N ARG A 371 15.55 9.31 16.39
CA ARG A 371 15.85 10.51 15.59
C ARG A 371 15.23 10.44 14.20
N TYR A 372 14.77 11.57 13.65
CA TYR A 372 14.31 11.61 12.25
C TYR A 372 15.43 11.12 11.33
N GLU A 373 15.09 10.52 10.19
CA GLU A 373 16.04 10.00 9.22
C GLU A 373 17.03 11.08 8.75
N LEU A 374 16.56 12.33 8.62
CA LEU A 374 17.41 13.47 8.27
C LEU A 374 18.48 13.79 9.32
N ASP A 375 18.19 13.55 10.60
CA ASP A 375 19.07 13.85 11.74
C ASP A 375 19.72 12.58 12.32
N ARG A 376 19.43 11.41 11.74
CA ARG A 376 19.85 10.13 12.28
C ARG A 376 21.37 10.00 12.22
N ASN A 377 21.97 9.64 13.35
CA ASN A 377 23.39 9.30 13.35
C ASN A 377 23.55 7.89 12.75
N GLN A 378 24.08 7.82 11.54
CA GLN A 378 24.19 6.57 10.80
C GLN A 378 25.13 5.53 11.43
N GLU A 379 25.98 5.94 12.39
CA GLU A 379 26.89 5.06 13.14
C GLU A 379 26.20 4.42 14.35
N THR A 380 25.38 5.18 15.08
CA THR A 380 24.77 4.75 16.36
C THR A 380 23.34 4.25 16.19
N ASP A 381 22.59 4.77 15.23
CA ASP A 381 21.16 4.52 15.07
C ASP A 381 20.85 3.71 13.81
N PRO A 382 20.14 2.58 13.93
CA PRO A 382 19.67 1.84 12.76
C PRO A 382 18.54 2.59 12.07
N SER A 383 18.49 2.52 10.74
CA SER A 383 17.32 3.01 9.99
C SER A 383 16.11 2.08 10.17
N LEU A 384 14.91 2.54 9.78
CA LEU A 384 13.73 1.69 9.82
C LEU A 384 13.91 0.43 8.95
N THR A 385 14.51 0.61 7.76
CA THR A 385 14.87 -0.49 6.87
C THR A 385 15.77 -1.53 7.55
N GLU A 386 16.80 -1.07 8.27
CA GLU A 386 17.74 -1.96 8.98
C GLU A 386 17.08 -2.71 10.14
N MET A 387 16.23 -2.03 10.93
CA MET A 387 15.47 -2.66 12.00
C MET A 387 14.49 -3.71 11.47
N MET A 388 13.74 -3.37 10.43
CA MET A 388 12.75 -4.26 9.83
C MET A 388 13.40 -5.50 9.19
N GLU A 389 14.50 -5.33 8.46
CA GLU A 389 15.26 -6.46 7.92
C GLU A 389 15.71 -7.43 9.03
N LYS A 390 16.24 -6.90 10.14
CA LYS A 390 16.65 -7.74 11.28
C LYS A 390 15.46 -8.50 11.87
N ALA A 391 14.30 -7.84 11.99
CA ALA A 391 13.08 -8.48 12.47
C ALA A 391 12.63 -9.63 11.56
N ILE A 392 12.54 -9.41 10.24
CA ILE A 392 12.14 -10.46 9.28
C ILE A 392 13.09 -11.66 9.35
N LYS A 393 14.41 -11.42 9.42
CA LYS A 393 15.41 -12.50 9.51
C LYS A 393 15.25 -13.38 10.76
N ILE A 394 14.89 -12.79 11.89
CA ILE A 394 14.64 -13.54 13.13
C ILE A 394 13.28 -14.26 13.09
N LEU A 395 12.24 -13.56 12.64
CA LEU A 395 10.87 -14.06 12.65
C LEU A 395 10.61 -15.17 11.62
N SER A 396 11.26 -15.08 10.45
CA SER A 396 11.15 -16.07 9.35
C SER A 396 11.66 -17.46 9.71
N LYS A 397 12.40 -17.60 10.81
CA LYS A 397 12.81 -18.91 11.33
C LYS A 397 11.65 -19.81 11.75
N ASN A 398 10.49 -19.23 12.09
CA ASN A 398 9.34 -20.01 12.54
C ASN A 398 8.58 -20.58 11.33
N PRO A 399 8.51 -21.91 11.16
CA PRO A 399 7.83 -22.53 10.03
C PRO A 399 6.30 -22.32 10.03
N ASN A 400 5.72 -21.92 11.16
CA ASN A 400 4.30 -21.53 11.22
C ASN A 400 4.05 -20.13 10.63
N GLY A 401 5.11 -19.40 10.27
CA GLY A 401 5.08 -18.02 9.80
C GLY A 401 5.12 -17.00 10.93
N PHE A 402 4.96 -15.73 10.57
CA PHE A 402 5.02 -14.61 11.52
C PHE A 402 3.99 -13.52 11.24
N TYR A 403 3.81 -12.64 12.22
CA TYR A 403 3.16 -11.33 12.07
C TYR A 403 4.16 -10.24 12.43
N LEU A 404 4.29 -9.22 11.60
CA LEU A 404 5.20 -8.10 11.82
C LEU A 404 4.45 -6.78 11.62
N PHE A 405 4.47 -5.92 12.62
CA PHE A 405 4.01 -4.54 12.53
C PHE A 405 5.22 -3.62 12.35
N VAL A 406 5.15 -2.72 11.36
CA VAL A 406 6.20 -1.75 11.02
C VAL A 406 5.57 -0.36 10.92
N GLU A 407 6.10 0.63 11.63
CA GLU A 407 5.60 2.01 11.66
C GLU A 407 6.73 3.02 11.49
N ASP A 408 6.40 4.15 10.85
CA ASP A 408 7.23 5.35 10.84
C ASP A 408 6.48 6.56 11.47
N LYS A 409 7.22 7.55 11.98
CA LYS A 409 6.76 8.76 12.68
C LYS A 409 6.53 9.95 11.76
N ILE A 410 6.15 9.70 10.51
CA ILE A 410 5.74 10.72 9.50
C ILE A 410 4.79 11.75 10.13
N ASP A 411 3.88 11.27 10.98
CA ASP A 411 2.94 12.03 11.80
C ASP A 411 3.58 13.19 12.59
N HIS A 412 4.71 12.95 13.25
CA HIS A 412 5.38 13.95 14.09
C HIS A 412 5.91 15.13 13.26
N GLY A 413 6.41 14.85 12.04
CA GLY A 413 6.88 15.88 11.13
C GLY A 413 5.73 16.78 10.66
N HIS A 414 4.57 16.19 10.36
CA HIS A 414 3.37 16.96 10.03
C HIS A 414 2.83 17.76 11.22
N HIS A 415 2.83 17.21 12.44
CA HIS A 415 2.44 17.95 13.64
C HIS A 415 3.33 19.17 13.90
N ALA A 416 4.64 19.06 13.64
CA ALA A 416 5.57 20.19 13.70
C ALA A 416 5.43 21.17 12.52
N SER A 417 4.59 20.86 11.52
CA SER A 417 4.52 21.56 10.23
C SER A 417 5.85 21.59 9.47
N GLU A 418 6.70 20.58 9.68
CA GLU A 418 8.00 20.44 9.04
C GLU A 418 7.92 19.38 7.93
N ALA A 419 7.31 19.75 6.80
CA ALA A 419 7.04 18.84 5.68
C ALA A 419 8.31 18.11 5.17
N LYS A 420 9.48 18.74 5.29
CA LYS A 420 10.76 18.11 4.94
C LYS A 420 11.04 16.85 5.77
N TYR A 421 10.84 16.89 7.09
CA TYR A 421 11.00 15.70 7.92
C TYR A 421 9.93 14.66 7.60
N ALA A 422 8.66 15.07 7.49
CA ALA A 422 7.56 14.15 7.18
C ALA A 422 7.78 13.38 5.86
N LEU A 423 8.19 14.07 4.79
CA LEU A 423 8.43 13.43 3.50
C LEU A 423 9.72 12.58 3.49
N HIS A 424 10.74 12.94 4.26
CA HIS A 424 11.94 12.10 4.39
C HIS A 424 11.66 10.81 5.18
N GLU A 425 10.87 10.86 6.25
CA GLU A 425 10.36 9.66 6.94
C GLU A 425 9.53 8.80 5.97
N ALA A 426 8.65 9.42 5.16
CA ALA A 426 7.84 8.67 4.19
C ALA A 426 8.70 7.93 3.14
N VAL A 427 9.82 8.53 2.73
CA VAL A 427 10.79 7.87 1.83
C VAL A 427 11.50 6.70 2.53
N GLU A 428 11.87 6.83 3.80
CA GLU A 428 12.48 5.72 4.55
C GLU A 428 11.48 4.58 4.80
N PHE A 429 10.21 4.90 5.07
CA PHE A 429 9.14 3.92 5.17
C PHE A 429 8.94 3.15 3.86
N ASP A 430 8.96 3.85 2.71
CA ASP A 430 8.88 3.23 1.38
C ASP A 430 10.07 2.29 1.10
N ARG A 431 11.30 2.69 1.50
CA ARG A 431 12.48 1.81 1.40
C ARG A 431 12.34 0.56 2.28
N ALA A 432 11.78 0.69 3.48
CA ALA A 432 11.50 -0.46 4.32
C ALA A 432 10.49 -1.40 3.64
N ILE A 433 9.41 -0.87 3.05
CA ILE A 433 8.44 -1.68 2.28
C ILE A 433 9.13 -2.43 1.13
N ALA A 434 9.93 -1.75 0.33
CA ALA A 434 10.68 -2.36 -0.77
C ALA A 434 11.62 -3.48 -0.26
N ARG A 435 12.32 -3.23 0.85
CA ARG A 435 13.21 -4.22 1.46
C ARG A 435 12.45 -5.44 1.99
N ALA A 436 11.23 -5.26 2.51
CA ALA A 436 10.40 -6.39 2.96
C ALA A 436 10.00 -7.29 1.80
N ALA A 437 9.68 -6.69 0.64
CA ALA A 437 9.34 -7.43 -0.58
C ALA A 437 10.52 -8.27 -1.10
N GLU A 438 11.77 -7.83 -0.90
CA GLU A 438 12.96 -8.62 -1.24
C GLU A 438 13.21 -9.79 -0.28
N LEU A 439 12.73 -9.69 0.96
CA LEU A 439 12.98 -10.66 2.04
C LEU A 439 11.85 -11.67 2.23
N THR A 440 10.71 -11.49 1.57
CA THR A 440 9.51 -12.31 1.73
C THR A 440 8.95 -12.75 0.38
N SER A 441 8.09 -13.77 0.37
CA SER A 441 7.42 -14.23 -0.84
C SER A 441 5.94 -13.84 -0.81
N GLU A 442 5.46 -13.18 -1.83
CA GLU A 442 4.03 -12.88 -1.99
C GLU A 442 3.13 -14.13 -2.09
N LEU A 443 3.72 -15.31 -2.35
CA LEU A 443 2.98 -16.57 -2.38
C LEU A 443 2.51 -17.00 -0.98
N ASP A 444 3.19 -16.57 0.08
CA ASP A 444 2.89 -16.94 1.46
C ASP A 444 2.84 -15.75 2.43
N THR A 445 3.15 -14.54 1.95
CA THR A 445 3.23 -13.32 2.75
C THR A 445 2.22 -12.28 2.23
N MET A 446 1.28 -11.91 3.09
CA MET A 446 0.38 -10.78 2.85
C MET A 446 0.97 -9.50 3.45
N THR A 447 1.33 -8.56 2.59
CA THR A 447 1.82 -7.23 2.99
C THR A 447 0.71 -6.20 2.82
N VAL A 448 0.43 -5.42 3.86
CA VAL A 448 -0.58 -4.35 3.85
C VAL A 448 0.11 -3.05 4.23
N VAL A 449 0.01 -2.04 3.36
CA VAL A 449 0.47 -0.68 3.61
C VAL A 449 -0.75 0.21 3.74
N THR A 450 -0.83 1.00 4.82
CA THR A 450 -1.95 1.90 5.08
C THR A 450 -1.51 3.04 6.00
N ALA A 451 -2.41 3.99 6.24
CA ALA A 451 -2.24 5.05 7.23
C ALA A 451 -3.34 4.93 8.29
N ASP A 452 -3.01 5.31 9.52
CA ASP A 452 -3.96 5.37 10.62
C ASP A 452 -4.91 6.58 10.46
N HIS A 453 -4.37 7.73 10.03
CA HIS A 453 -5.11 8.91 9.60
C HIS A 453 -4.27 9.81 8.67
N SER A 454 -4.91 10.85 8.13
CA SER A 454 -4.25 11.87 7.32
C SER A 454 -3.84 13.07 8.19
N HIS A 455 -3.24 14.06 7.55
CA HIS A 455 -2.94 15.39 8.10
C HIS A 455 -3.54 16.46 7.20
N VAL A 456 -3.68 17.69 7.71
CA VAL A 456 -4.13 18.84 6.91
C VAL A 456 -3.01 19.39 6.00
N PHE A 457 -2.19 18.49 5.46
CA PHE A 457 -1.13 18.79 4.51
C PHE A 457 -1.72 18.87 3.10
N SER A 458 -1.41 19.94 2.37
CA SER A 458 -1.85 20.12 0.99
C SER A 458 -0.68 20.53 0.11
N PHE A 459 -0.56 19.89 -1.05
CA PHE A 459 0.34 20.30 -2.12
C PHE A 459 -0.45 20.99 -3.23
N GLY A 460 0.00 22.16 -3.68
CA GLY A 460 -0.70 22.96 -4.67
C GLY A 460 0.19 24.02 -5.31
N GLY A 461 -0.43 24.99 -5.97
CA GLY A 461 0.28 25.95 -6.81
C GLY A 461 0.61 25.35 -8.18
N ASN A 462 0.52 26.15 -9.24
CA ASN A 462 0.73 25.72 -10.62
C ASN A 462 2.23 25.49 -10.92
N SER A 463 2.87 24.64 -10.12
CA SER A 463 4.31 24.38 -10.16
C SER A 463 4.67 23.58 -11.42
N PRO A 464 5.71 23.98 -12.17
CA PRO A 464 6.13 23.26 -13.36
C PRO A 464 6.69 21.89 -13.00
N ARG A 465 6.56 20.93 -13.93
CA ARG A 465 7.12 19.58 -13.79
C ARG A 465 8.63 19.66 -13.56
N GLY A 466 9.11 18.95 -12.54
CA GLY A 466 10.53 18.91 -12.16
C GLY A 466 10.93 19.93 -11.10
N ASN A 467 10.03 20.81 -10.65
CA ASN A 467 10.28 21.65 -9.49
C ASN A 467 10.37 20.79 -8.21
N PRO A 468 11.39 20.98 -7.34
CA PRO A 468 11.45 20.29 -6.06
C PRO A 468 10.20 20.54 -5.21
N VAL A 469 9.72 19.49 -4.55
CA VAL A 469 8.60 19.56 -3.59
C VAL A 469 9.06 20.15 -2.24
N LEU A 470 10.37 20.14 -1.96
CA LEU A 470 11.02 20.63 -0.74
C LEU A 470 12.11 21.64 -1.03
#